data_AF-A0AAN4ZDH9-F1
#
_entry.id   AF-A0AAN4ZDH9-F1
#
_cell.length_a   1.000
_cell.length_b   1.000
_cell.length_c   1.000
_cell.angle_alpha   90.00
_cell.angle_beta   90.00
_cell.angle_gamma   90.00
#
_symmetry.space_group_name_H-M   'P 1'
#
loop_
_entity.id
_entity.type
_entity.pdbx_description
1 polymer ?
#
loop_
_entity_poly.entity_id
_entity_poly.type
_entity_poly.pdbx_seq_one_letter_code
_entity_poly.pdbx_strand_id
1 'polypeptide(L)'
;SPHQSHRLIPAFIEQREPNYVNWKKHDLEDFRRFGDLTMNEKHDFHLSKARLKASSRTSALLAGFAMICLVELQYTSDTPHYLLIVLGVVTALLVSVHLLALMISTCILPYMEASSSSYDLPHIRLKFYIDISWFFSTCIGLILFLIEIGIIFIVKFQAVGFQRAGWITTAILIPVLFVFITISCFIHHSRNTHAIDRLENKMIGLRNMLNKSDQNIPLIKTV
;
A
#
# COMPACT_ATOMS: atom_id res chain seq x y z
N SER A 1 55.81 24.30 -31.36
CA SER A 1 55.02 24.34 -32.60
C SER A 1 55.90 23.82 -33.73
N PRO A 2 55.44 23.04 -34.73
CA PRO A 2 54.04 22.64 -34.99
C PRO A 2 53.79 21.17 -35.45
N HIS A 3 52.50 20.80 -35.40
CA HIS A 3 51.68 19.99 -36.35
C HIS A 3 51.85 18.46 -36.55
N GLN A 4 50.88 17.71 -35.96
CA GLN A 4 49.81 16.95 -36.66
C GLN A 4 50.09 15.56 -37.24
N SER A 5 49.51 14.49 -36.65
CA SER A 5 48.42 13.67 -37.26
C SER A 5 48.25 12.27 -36.64
N HIS A 6 46.99 11.99 -36.28
CA HIS A 6 46.27 10.70 -36.41
C HIS A 6 46.64 9.45 -35.59
N ARG A 7 45.55 8.89 -35.05
CA ARG A 7 45.32 7.56 -34.45
C ARG A 7 45.82 7.40 -33.02
N LEU A 8 44.86 7.24 -32.10
CA LEU A 8 44.75 6.11 -31.15
C LEU A 8 43.68 6.48 -30.10
N ILE A 9 42.40 6.22 -30.39
CA ILE A 9 41.47 5.60 -29.42
C ILE A 9 40.42 4.80 -30.21
N PRO A 10 40.66 3.51 -30.50
CA PRO A 10 39.58 2.56 -30.68
C PRO A 10 39.15 2.00 -29.31
N ALA A 11 37.92 1.50 -29.21
CA ALA A 11 37.43 0.62 -28.14
C ALA A 11 36.93 1.22 -26.80
N PHE A 12 36.12 2.30 -26.83
CA PHE A 12 35.27 2.66 -25.67
C PHE A 12 33.75 2.62 -25.96
N ILE A 13 33.34 2.07 -27.11
CA ILE A 13 31.92 1.82 -27.43
C ILE A 13 31.73 0.32 -27.73
N GLU A 14 32.09 -0.56 -26.78
CA GLU A 14 31.73 -1.99 -26.90
C GLU A 14 31.68 -2.72 -25.55
N GLN A 15 31.29 -2.03 -24.47
CA GLN A 15 31.19 -2.68 -23.15
C GLN A 15 29.91 -2.36 -22.37
N ARG A 16 28.93 -1.67 -22.98
CA ARG A 16 27.66 -1.29 -22.33
C ARG A 16 26.45 -2.14 -22.74
N GLU A 17 26.66 -3.24 -23.46
CA GLU A 17 25.60 -4.07 -24.07
C GLU A 17 25.36 -5.48 -23.44
N PRO A 18 26.02 -5.98 -22.38
CA PRO A 18 25.67 -7.31 -21.85
C PRO A 18 24.46 -7.29 -20.89
N ASN A 19 24.21 -6.17 -20.21
CA ASN A 19 23.15 -6.11 -19.19
C ASN A 19 21.74 -5.89 -19.77
N TYR A 20 21.59 -5.09 -20.84
CA TYR A 20 20.27 -4.85 -21.45
C TYR A 20 19.68 -6.11 -22.10
N VAL A 21 20.51 -6.92 -22.75
CA VAL A 21 20.09 -8.19 -23.37
C VAL A 21 19.69 -9.21 -22.29
N ASN A 22 20.34 -9.18 -21.13
CA ASN A 22 20.03 -10.07 -20.02
C ASN A 22 18.71 -9.70 -19.31
N TRP A 23 18.46 -8.41 -19.04
CA TRP A 23 17.15 -7.95 -18.53
C TRP A 23 16.01 -8.30 -19.49
N LYS A 24 16.21 -8.11 -20.79
CA LYS A 24 15.21 -8.44 -21.80
C LYS A 24 14.98 -9.95 -21.91
N LYS A 25 16.00 -10.78 -21.72
CA LYS A 25 15.88 -12.24 -21.65
C LYS A 25 15.19 -12.70 -20.36
N HIS A 26 15.50 -12.09 -19.22
CA HIS A 26 14.83 -12.37 -17.95
C HIS A 26 13.34 -11.98 -18.02
N ASP A 27 13.03 -10.80 -18.56
CA ASP A 27 11.67 -10.37 -18.86
C ASP A 27 10.98 -11.31 -19.86
N LEU A 28 11.67 -11.77 -20.91
CA LEU A 28 11.09 -12.70 -21.89
C LEU A 28 10.86 -14.11 -21.35
N GLU A 29 11.73 -14.60 -20.47
CA GLU A 29 11.55 -15.89 -19.80
C GLU A 29 10.45 -15.82 -18.71
N ASP A 30 10.36 -14.70 -17.99
CA ASP A 30 9.22 -14.40 -17.11
C ASP A 30 7.93 -14.32 -17.92
N PHE A 31 7.91 -13.64 -19.07
CA PHE A 31 6.76 -13.61 -19.99
C PHE A 31 6.41 -14.99 -20.59
N ARG A 32 7.41 -15.85 -20.84
CA ARG A 32 7.19 -17.20 -21.38
C ARG A 32 6.65 -18.16 -20.31
N ARG A 33 7.11 -18.07 -19.05
CA ARG A 33 6.48 -18.77 -17.90
C ARG A 33 5.08 -18.24 -17.61
N PHE A 34 4.87 -16.95 -17.83
CA PHE A 34 3.54 -16.33 -17.78
C PHE A 34 2.58 -16.93 -18.83
N GLY A 35 3.11 -17.51 -19.91
CA GLY A 35 2.35 -18.10 -21.01
C GLY A 35 1.34 -19.16 -20.57
N ASP A 36 1.67 -19.94 -19.53
CA ASP A 36 0.90 -21.11 -19.05
C ASP A 36 -0.13 -20.78 -17.95
N LEU A 37 -0.23 -19.51 -17.55
CA LEU A 37 -1.23 -19.04 -16.57
C LEU A 37 -2.59 -18.81 -17.24
N THR A 38 -3.65 -19.17 -16.53
CA THR A 38 -5.04 -18.95 -16.99
C THR A 38 -5.28 -17.45 -17.22
N MET A 39 -6.12 -17.07 -18.20
CA MET A 39 -6.32 -15.65 -18.57
C MET A 39 -6.71 -14.74 -17.39
N ASN A 40 -7.33 -15.30 -16.35
CA ASN A 40 -7.70 -14.56 -15.14
C ASN A 40 -6.48 -14.17 -14.29
N GLU A 41 -5.48 -15.05 -14.16
CA GLU A 41 -4.28 -14.78 -13.35
C GLU A 41 -3.38 -13.73 -13.99
N LYS A 42 -3.30 -13.74 -15.33
CA LYS A 42 -2.63 -12.68 -16.10
C LYS A 42 -3.26 -11.32 -15.79
N HIS A 43 -4.59 -11.26 -15.77
CA HIS A 43 -5.31 -10.02 -15.49
C HIS A 43 -5.06 -9.53 -14.05
N ASP A 44 -5.11 -10.41 -13.05
CA ASP A 44 -4.88 -10.06 -11.65
C ASP A 44 -3.47 -9.55 -11.38
N PHE A 45 -2.47 -10.13 -12.04
CA PHE A 45 -1.08 -9.67 -11.98
C PHE A 45 -0.92 -8.27 -12.57
N HIS A 46 -1.44 -8.03 -13.77
CA HIS A 46 -1.37 -6.71 -14.42
C HIS A 46 -2.10 -5.64 -13.60
N LEU A 47 -3.27 -5.97 -13.05
CA LEU A 47 -4.02 -5.09 -12.17
C LEU A 47 -3.26 -4.77 -10.89
N SER A 48 -2.69 -5.76 -10.22
CA SER A 48 -1.91 -5.56 -9.00
C SER A 48 -0.67 -4.70 -9.29
N LYS A 49 0.06 -4.98 -10.37
CA LYS A 49 1.22 -4.19 -10.80
C LYS A 49 0.83 -2.74 -11.12
N ALA A 50 -0.30 -2.53 -11.78
CA ALA A 50 -0.83 -1.20 -12.06
C ALA A 50 -1.25 -0.46 -10.78
N ARG A 51 -1.93 -1.15 -9.85
CA ARG A 51 -2.34 -0.64 -8.54
C ARG A 51 -1.14 -0.19 -7.71
N LEU A 52 -0.06 -0.96 -7.66
CA LEU A 52 1.16 -0.60 -6.92
C LEU A 52 1.82 0.66 -7.47
N LYS A 53 1.95 0.75 -8.80
CA LYS A 53 2.51 1.94 -9.46
C LYS A 53 1.62 3.18 -9.29
N ALA A 54 0.31 3.00 -9.24
CA ALA A 54 -0.62 4.08 -8.96
C ALA A 54 -0.50 4.51 -7.49
N SER A 55 -0.59 3.56 -6.56
CA SER A 55 -0.50 3.78 -5.11
C SER A 55 0.76 4.51 -4.70
N SER A 56 1.91 4.10 -5.25
CA SER A 56 3.19 4.67 -4.87
C SER A 56 3.28 6.14 -5.29
N ARG A 57 2.88 6.43 -6.54
CA ARG A 57 2.86 7.80 -7.05
C ARG A 57 1.86 8.69 -6.30
N THR A 58 0.65 8.21 -6.06
CA THR A 58 -0.38 8.99 -5.36
C THR A 58 0.00 9.24 -3.90
N SER A 59 0.52 8.23 -3.19
CA SER A 59 0.96 8.39 -1.80
C SER A 59 2.13 9.37 -1.67
N ALA A 60 3.13 9.29 -2.57
CA ALA A 60 4.25 10.22 -2.56
C ALA A 60 3.80 11.67 -2.84
N LEU A 61 2.90 11.87 -3.80
CA LEU A 61 2.37 13.20 -4.12
C LEU A 61 1.52 13.77 -2.98
N LEU A 62 0.59 12.98 -2.42
CA LEU A 62 -0.29 13.45 -1.34
C LEU A 62 0.50 13.79 -0.06
N ALA A 63 1.43 12.93 0.33
CA ALA A 63 2.30 13.18 1.48
C ALA A 63 3.22 14.39 1.25
N GLY A 64 3.78 14.52 0.04
CA GLY A 64 4.62 15.66 -0.33
C GLY A 64 3.85 16.99 -0.31
N PHE A 65 2.64 17.02 -0.87
CA PHE A 65 1.79 18.21 -0.84
C PHE A 65 1.36 18.58 0.57
N ALA A 66 0.98 17.61 1.41
CA ALA A 66 0.65 17.87 2.80
C ALA A 66 1.84 18.44 3.57
N MET A 67 3.04 17.86 3.38
CA MET A 67 4.27 18.33 4.03
C MET A 67 4.65 19.75 3.58
N ILE A 68 4.58 20.06 2.27
CA ILE A 68 4.84 21.40 1.75
C ILE A 68 3.82 22.41 2.31
N CYS A 69 2.54 22.03 2.36
CA CYS A 69 1.49 22.91 2.89
C CYS A 69 1.69 23.20 4.38
N LEU A 70 2.14 22.21 5.15
CA LEU A 70 2.48 22.38 6.57
C LEU A 70 3.62 23.39 6.77
N VAL A 71 4.72 23.28 6.01
CA VAL A 71 5.87 24.19 6.17
C VAL A 71 5.59 25.61 5.67
N GLU A 72 4.71 25.75 4.68
CA GLU A 72 4.25 27.05 4.16
C GLU A 72 3.08 27.66 4.96
N LEU A 73 2.59 26.95 5.99
CA LEU A 73 1.44 27.39 6.77
C LEU A 73 1.83 28.56 7.68
N GLN A 74 1.32 29.74 7.33
CA GLN A 74 1.41 30.92 8.17
C GLN A 74 0.35 30.84 9.27
N TYR A 75 0.77 30.97 10.52
CA TYR A 75 -0.10 31.05 11.70
C TYR A 75 0.27 32.28 12.53
N THR A 76 -0.70 32.84 13.24
CA THR A 76 -0.49 33.97 14.16
C THR A 76 -0.33 33.46 15.60
N SER A 77 0.26 34.27 16.48
CA SER A 77 0.40 33.95 17.92
C SER A 77 -0.93 33.76 18.64
N ASP A 78 -2.03 34.27 18.07
CA ASP A 78 -3.40 34.09 18.57
C ASP A 78 -4.02 32.74 18.16
N THR A 79 -3.29 31.93 17.40
CA THR A 79 -3.75 30.59 17.00
C THR A 79 -3.64 29.64 18.20
N PRO A 80 -4.71 28.89 18.53
CA PRO A 80 -4.67 27.98 19.66
C PRO A 80 -3.61 26.90 19.50
N HIS A 81 -2.78 26.72 20.54
CA HIS A 81 -1.71 25.73 20.58
C HIS A 81 -2.21 24.30 20.33
N TYR A 82 -3.42 23.96 20.80
CA TYR A 82 -4.00 22.63 20.58
C TYR A 82 -4.21 22.32 19.10
N LEU A 83 -4.53 23.31 18.26
CA LEU A 83 -4.74 23.12 16.82
C LEU A 83 -3.44 22.78 16.11
N LEU A 84 -2.34 23.44 16.49
CA LEU A 84 -1.00 23.20 15.95
C LEU A 84 -0.47 21.82 16.35
N ILE A 85 -0.72 21.39 17.59
CA ILE A 85 -0.35 20.04 18.04
C ILE A 85 -1.13 18.99 17.25
N VAL A 86 -2.45 19.15 17.11
CA VAL A 86 -3.29 18.22 16.35
C VAL A 86 -2.86 18.17 14.88
N LEU A 87 -2.56 19.33 14.27
CA LEU A 87 -2.02 19.40 12.92
C LEU A 87 -0.75 18.55 12.79
N GLY A 88 0.26 18.79 13.63
CA GLY A 88 1.52 18.04 13.56
C GLY A 88 1.35 16.52 13.78
N VAL A 89 0.46 16.11 14.69
CA VAL A 89 0.14 14.69 14.91
C VAL A 89 -0.55 14.08 13.69
N VAL A 90 -1.51 14.79 13.08
CA VAL A 90 -2.21 14.31 11.88
C VAL A 90 -1.26 14.22 10.69
N THR A 91 -0.39 15.20 10.45
CA THR A 91 0.61 15.12 9.38
C THR A 91 1.56 13.93 9.59
N ALA A 92 2.01 13.69 10.83
CA ALA A 92 2.90 12.57 11.13
C ALA A 92 2.22 11.22 10.89
N LEU A 93 0.96 11.06 11.32
CA LEU A 93 0.19 9.84 11.07
C LEU A 93 -0.11 9.66 9.58
N LEU A 94 -0.41 10.74 8.85
CA LEU A 94 -0.63 10.74 7.42
C LEU A 94 0.58 10.20 6.68
N VAL A 95 1.77 10.77 6.94
CA VAL A 95 3.02 10.32 6.33
C VAL A 95 3.30 8.86 6.71
N SER A 96 3.14 8.50 7.99
CA SER A 96 3.37 7.13 8.47
C SER A 96 2.49 6.10 7.73
N VAL A 97 1.20 6.38 7.55
CA VAL A 97 0.27 5.47 6.86
C VAL A 97 0.59 5.37 5.37
N HIS A 98 1.00 6.46 4.73
CA HIS A 98 1.45 6.42 3.33
C HIS A 98 2.74 5.58 3.17
N LEU A 99 3.66 5.65 4.11
CA LEU A 99 4.85 4.78 4.15
C LEU A 99 4.48 3.31 4.40
N LEU A 100 3.49 3.05 5.25
CA LEU A 100 2.96 1.69 5.47
C LEU A 100 2.37 1.11 4.18
N ALA A 101 1.58 1.88 3.44
CA ALA A 101 1.04 1.46 2.16
C ALA A 101 2.15 1.16 1.12
N LEU A 102 3.23 1.96 1.12
CA LEU A 102 4.41 1.71 0.31
C LEU A 102 5.15 0.44 0.72
N MET A 103 5.34 0.21 2.01
CA MET A 103 6.00 -1.00 2.52
C MET A 103 5.22 -2.26 2.12
N ILE A 104 3.90 -2.27 2.31
CA ILE A 104 3.05 -3.38 1.89
C ILE A 104 3.11 -3.56 0.36
N SER A 105 3.17 -2.46 -0.40
CA SER A 105 3.33 -2.48 -1.85
C SER A 105 4.68 -3.04 -2.32
N THR A 106 5.76 -2.79 -1.57
CA THR A 106 7.08 -3.36 -1.85
C THR A 106 7.11 -4.85 -1.52
N CYS A 107 6.45 -5.26 -0.44
CA CYS A 107 6.42 -6.66 -0.01
C CYS A 107 5.54 -7.56 -0.90
N ILE A 108 4.53 -7.02 -1.60
CA ILE A 108 3.63 -7.82 -2.46
C ILE A 108 4.22 -8.18 -3.82
N LEU A 109 5.21 -7.42 -4.31
CA LEU A 109 5.85 -7.65 -5.62
C LEU A 109 6.57 -9.01 -5.71
N PRO A 110 7.52 -9.35 -4.80
CA PRO A 110 8.19 -10.65 -4.84
C PRO A 110 7.24 -11.81 -4.55
N TYR A 111 6.21 -11.58 -3.72
CA TYR A 111 5.17 -12.58 -3.45
C TYR A 111 4.41 -12.98 -4.73
N MET A 112 4.20 -12.04 -5.64
CA MET A 112 3.44 -12.24 -6.86
C MET A 112 4.23 -12.96 -7.96
N GLU A 113 5.55 -12.77 -7.99
CA GLU A 113 6.46 -13.44 -8.93
C GLU A 113 6.67 -14.92 -8.52
N ALA A 114 6.78 -15.19 -7.21
CA ALA A 114 6.95 -16.53 -6.67
C ALA A 114 5.69 -17.42 -6.74
N SER A 115 4.49 -16.85 -6.86
CA SER A 115 3.22 -17.60 -6.87
C SER A 115 2.88 -18.29 -8.19
N SER A 116 3.69 -18.12 -9.24
CA SER A 116 3.45 -18.69 -10.58
C SER A 116 3.74 -20.19 -10.71
N SER A 117 4.34 -20.83 -9.70
CA SER A 117 4.85 -22.20 -9.79
C SER A 117 4.16 -23.22 -8.85
N SER A 118 3.23 -22.81 -7.99
CA SER A 118 2.54 -23.73 -7.06
C SER A 118 1.12 -23.25 -6.80
N TYR A 119 0.16 -23.87 -7.48
CA TYR A 119 -1.28 -23.68 -7.32
C TYR A 119 -1.78 -24.32 -6.02
N ASP A 120 -1.24 -23.90 -4.88
CA ASP A 120 -1.73 -24.33 -3.58
C ASP A 120 -2.71 -23.28 -3.04
N LEU A 121 -3.94 -23.73 -2.84
CA LEU A 121 -5.12 -23.02 -2.29
C LEU A 121 -4.89 -22.19 -0.98
N PRO A 122 -3.83 -22.36 -0.16
CA PRO A 122 -3.51 -21.47 0.96
C PRO A 122 -2.97 -20.09 0.55
N HIS A 123 -2.28 -19.97 -0.59
CA HIS A 123 -1.56 -18.75 -1.00
C HIS A 123 -2.50 -17.64 -1.50
N ILE A 124 -3.60 -18.00 -2.18
CA ILE A 124 -4.57 -17.01 -2.67
C ILE A 124 -5.24 -16.24 -1.51
N ARG A 125 -5.49 -16.92 -0.38
CA ARG A 125 -6.10 -16.33 0.82
C ARG A 125 -5.17 -15.35 1.51
N LEU A 126 -3.87 -15.64 1.54
CA LEU A 126 -2.86 -14.75 2.14
C LEU A 126 -2.67 -13.49 1.31
N LYS A 127 -2.60 -13.63 -0.02
CA LYS A 127 -2.50 -12.49 -0.95
C LYS A 127 -3.69 -11.55 -0.83
N PHE A 128 -4.90 -12.09 -0.83
CA PHE A 128 -6.12 -11.33 -0.66
C PHE A 128 -6.15 -10.51 0.65
N TYR A 129 -5.61 -11.07 1.74
CA TYR A 129 -5.50 -10.35 3.01
C TYR A 129 -4.50 -9.18 2.95
N ILE A 130 -3.36 -9.39 2.28
CA ILE A 130 -2.35 -8.34 2.08
C ILE A 130 -2.93 -7.21 1.21
N ASP A 131 -3.66 -7.55 0.14
CA ASP A 131 -4.29 -6.58 -0.75
C ASP A 131 -5.38 -5.76 -0.03
N ILE A 132 -6.19 -6.39 0.83
CA ILE A 132 -7.17 -5.67 1.68
C ILE A 132 -6.46 -4.77 2.69
N SER A 133 -5.38 -5.24 3.31
CA SER A 133 -4.60 -4.46 4.29
C SER A 133 -3.94 -3.24 3.65
N TRP A 134 -3.44 -3.39 2.42
CA TRP A 134 -2.92 -2.29 1.60
C TRP A 134 -4.02 -1.26 1.27
N PHE A 135 -5.18 -1.73 0.81
CA PHE A 135 -6.32 -0.85 0.51
C PHE A 135 -6.79 -0.10 1.75
N PHE A 136 -6.89 -0.78 2.90
CA PHE A 136 -7.24 -0.19 4.19
C PHE A 136 -6.27 0.91 4.62
N SER A 137 -4.97 0.67 4.47
CA SER A 137 -3.93 1.67 4.77
C SER A 137 -4.08 2.90 3.87
N THR A 138 -4.42 2.69 2.59
CA THR A 138 -4.66 3.79 1.64
C THR A 138 -5.94 4.57 1.98
N CYS A 139 -7.03 3.90 2.36
CA CYS A 139 -8.26 4.55 2.81
C CYS A 139 -8.04 5.39 4.08
N ILE A 140 -7.32 4.86 5.07
CA ILE A 140 -6.95 5.61 6.27
C ILE A 140 -6.11 6.84 5.88
N GLY A 141 -5.12 6.69 5.01
CA GLY A 141 -4.30 7.81 4.54
C GLY A 141 -5.14 8.91 3.89
N LEU A 142 -6.14 8.55 3.07
CA LEU A 142 -7.07 9.51 2.46
C LEU A 142 -7.97 10.21 3.49
N ILE A 143 -8.45 9.50 4.52
CA ILE A 143 -9.21 10.11 5.63
C ILE A 143 -8.32 11.12 6.37
N LEU A 144 -7.09 10.74 6.71
CA LEU A 144 -6.16 11.65 7.38
C LEU A 144 -5.82 12.85 6.51
N PHE A 145 -5.64 12.67 5.20
CA PHE A 145 -5.41 13.78 4.27
C PHE A 145 -6.58 14.77 4.22
N LEU A 146 -7.81 14.26 4.33
CA LEU A 146 -8.99 15.10 4.34
C LEU A 146 -9.15 15.86 5.67
N ILE A 147 -8.81 15.21 6.80
CA ILE A 147 -8.75 15.86 8.12
C ILE A 147 -7.65 16.93 8.14
N GLU A 148 -6.46 16.62 7.62
CA GLU A 148 -5.31 17.53 7.51
C GLU A 148 -5.70 18.83 6.80
N ILE A 149 -6.30 18.72 5.61
CA ILE A 149 -6.77 19.89 4.85
C ILE A 149 -7.81 20.69 5.65
N GLY A 150 -8.71 20.03 6.38
CA GLY A 150 -9.68 20.69 7.24
C GLY A 150 -9.02 21.53 8.34
N ILE A 151 -8.04 20.94 9.04
CA ILE A 151 -7.29 21.63 10.10
C ILE A 151 -6.51 22.82 9.52
N ILE A 152 -5.84 22.63 8.38
CA ILE A 152 -5.11 23.69 7.67
C ILE A 152 -6.03 24.86 7.35
N PHE A 153 -7.26 24.61 6.87
CA PHE A 153 -8.22 25.68 6.61
C PHE A 153 -8.62 26.42 7.88
N ILE A 154 -8.89 25.72 8.98
CA ILE A 154 -9.22 26.40 10.25
C ILE A 154 -8.06 27.30 10.69
N VAL A 155 -6.83 26.78 10.71
CA VAL A 155 -5.63 27.57 11.07
C VAL A 155 -5.46 28.78 10.15
N LYS A 156 -5.55 28.57 8.84
CA LYS A 156 -5.33 29.62 7.83
C LYS A 156 -6.39 30.71 7.91
N PHE A 157 -7.67 30.36 7.98
CA PHE A 157 -8.74 31.35 8.08
C PHE A 157 -8.77 32.07 9.43
N GLN A 158 -8.27 31.43 10.49
CA GLN A 158 -8.07 32.10 11.77
C GLN A 158 -6.95 33.14 11.70
N ALA A 159 -5.85 32.86 11.01
CA ALA A 159 -4.77 33.84 10.79
C ALA A 159 -5.22 35.06 9.96
N VAL A 160 -6.21 34.91 9.07
CA VAL A 160 -6.79 36.01 8.27
C VAL A 160 -7.92 36.74 9.01
N GLY A 161 -8.36 36.26 10.18
CA GLY A 161 -9.46 36.86 10.97
C GLY A 161 -10.87 36.50 10.48
N PHE A 162 -11.02 35.54 9.57
CA PHE A 162 -12.32 35.07 9.05
C PHE A 162 -12.66 33.68 9.59
N GLN A 163 -12.80 33.54 10.91
CA GLN A 163 -13.01 32.24 11.56
C GLN A 163 -14.23 31.48 11.03
N ARG A 164 -15.32 32.19 10.66
CA ARG A 164 -16.53 31.57 10.10
C ARG A 164 -16.26 30.82 8.79
N ALA A 165 -15.34 31.31 7.96
CA ALA A 165 -15.01 30.66 6.68
C ALA A 165 -14.36 29.28 6.91
N GLY A 166 -13.49 29.15 7.91
CA GLY A 166 -12.85 27.88 8.28
C GLY A 166 -13.85 26.82 8.75
N TRP A 167 -14.88 27.23 9.50
CA TRP A 167 -15.96 26.32 9.90
C TRP A 167 -16.81 25.85 8.72
N ILE A 168 -17.13 26.76 7.79
CA ILE A 168 -17.94 26.43 6.60
C ILE A 168 -17.17 25.48 5.67
N THR A 169 -15.89 25.74 5.40
CA THR A 169 -15.08 24.85 4.57
C THR A 169 -14.91 23.48 5.22
N THR A 170 -14.70 23.43 6.53
CA THR A 170 -14.63 22.17 7.28
C THR A 170 -15.95 21.40 7.19
N ALA A 171 -17.10 22.09 7.31
CA ALA A 171 -18.42 21.47 7.21
C ALA A 171 -18.66 20.80 5.85
N ILE A 172 -18.14 21.37 4.77
CA ILE A 172 -18.23 20.79 3.41
C ILE A 172 -17.37 19.51 3.28
N LEU A 173 -16.29 19.37 4.07
CA LEU A 173 -15.45 18.17 4.08
C LEU A 173 -16.07 17.00 4.88
N ILE A 174 -16.96 17.29 5.83
CA ILE A 174 -17.64 16.28 6.67
C ILE A 174 -18.37 15.19 5.87
N PRO A 175 -19.23 15.48 4.86
CA PRO A 175 -19.91 14.43 4.11
C PRO A 175 -18.93 13.53 3.35
N VAL A 176 -17.83 14.10 2.84
CA VAL A 176 -16.78 13.33 2.17
C VAL A 176 -16.07 12.41 3.16
N LEU A 177 -15.74 12.92 4.36
CA LEU A 177 -15.21 12.11 5.46
C LEU A 177 -16.16 10.96 5.83
N PHE A 178 -17.46 11.23 5.93
CA PHE A 178 -18.46 10.22 6.30
C PHE A 178 -18.53 9.08 5.29
N VAL A 179 -18.46 9.38 3.97
CA VAL A 179 -18.41 8.36 2.93
C VAL A 179 -17.16 7.50 3.07
N PHE A 180 -15.98 8.12 3.25
CA PHE A 180 -14.74 7.37 3.45
C PHE A 180 -14.75 6.52 4.72
N ILE A 181 -15.28 7.04 5.83
CA ILE A 181 -15.43 6.31 7.09
C ILE A 181 -16.38 5.13 6.91
N THR A 182 -17.51 5.31 6.22
CA THR A 182 -18.49 4.24 5.97
C THR A 182 -17.86 3.11 5.17
N ILE A 183 -17.12 3.44 4.12
CA ILE A 183 -16.39 2.45 3.30
C ILE A 183 -15.31 1.76 4.15
N SER A 184 -14.53 2.52 4.92
CA SER A 184 -13.48 1.96 5.79
C SER A 184 -14.05 1.05 6.87
N CYS A 185 -15.15 1.43 7.52
CA CYS A 185 -15.88 0.61 8.49
C CYS A 185 -16.46 -0.65 7.86
N PHE A 186 -17.09 -0.55 6.69
CA PHE A 186 -17.63 -1.70 5.98
C PHE A 186 -16.56 -2.75 5.69
N ILE A 187 -15.38 -2.31 5.23
CA ILE A 187 -14.24 -3.19 4.95
C ILE A 187 -13.65 -3.76 6.23
N HIS A 188 -13.48 -2.94 7.28
CA HIS A 188 -12.98 -3.39 8.57
C HIS A 188 -13.91 -4.43 9.23
N HIS A 189 -15.22 -4.22 9.15
CA HIS A 189 -16.23 -5.12 9.70
C HIS A 189 -16.30 -6.44 8.92
N SER A 190 -16.28 -6.37 7.59
CA SER A 190 -16.19 -7.56 6.74
C SER A 190 -14.91 -8.36 7.02
N ARG A 191 -13.78 -7.68 7.22
CA ARG A 191 -12.51 -8.31 7.61
C ARG A 191 -12.63 -9.06 8.94
N ASN A 192 -13.22 -8.45 9.96
CA ASN A 192 -13.26 -9.05 11.30
C ASN A 192 -14.16 -10.30 11.31
N THR A 193 -15.30 -10.23 10.62
CA THR A 193 -16.24 -11.36 10.50
C THR A 193 -15.58 -12.54 9.77
N HIS A 194 -14.94 -12.29 8.63
CA HIS A 194 -14.25 -13.34 7.88
C HIS A 194 -12.98 -13.87 8.57
N ALA A 195 -12.31 -13.05 9.39
CA ALA A 195 -11.16 -13.50 10.18
C ALA A 195 -11.58 -14.45 11.31
N ILE A 196 -12.70 -14.16 11.98
CA ILE A 196 -13.29 -15.00 13.05
C ILE A 196 -13.83 -16.30 12.46
N ASP A 197 -14.66 -16.25 11.42
CA ASP A 197 -15.20 -17.44 10.75
C ASP A 197 -14.08 -18.36 10.25
N ARG A 198 -12.99 -17.78 9.75
CA ARG A 198 -11.85 -18.56 9.26
C ARG A 198 -11.02 -19.16 10.40
N LEU A 199 -10.92 -18.50 11.55
CA LEU A 199 -10.23 -19.02 12.73
C LEU A 199 -11.03 -20.19 13.33
N GLU A 200 -12.35 -20.06 13.38
CA GLU A 200 -13.25 -21.12 13.83
C GLU A 200 -13.17 -22.35 12.94
N ASN A 201 -13.24 -22.18 11.62
CA ASN A 201 -13.07 -23.28 10.66
C ASN A 201 -11.72 -24.00 10.80
N LYS A 202 -10.64 -23.28 11.14
CA LYS A 202 -9.33 -23.87 11.42
C LYS A 202 -9.29 -24.64 12.74
N MET A 203 -9.91 -24.10 13.80
CA MET A 203 -10.01 -24.79 15.08
C MET A 203 -10.82 -26.09 14.96
N ILE A 204 -11.90 -26.07 14.18
CA ILE A 204 -12.73 -27.25 13.91
C ILE A 204 -11.91 -28.31 13.13
N GLY A 205 -11.13 -27.89 12.12
CA GLY A 205 -10.26 -28.79 11.36
C GLY A 205 -9.18 -29.46 12.22
N LEU A 206 -8.50 -28.69 13.07
CA LEU A 206 -7.51 -29.22 14.02
C LEU A 206 -8.14 -30.15 15.05
N ARG A 207 -9.32 -29.81 15.56
CA ARG A 207 -10.07 -30.65 16.51
C ARG A 207 -10.45 -31.99 15.88
N ASN A 208 -10.87 -32.00 14.62
CA ASN A 208 -11.18 -33.23 13.90
C ASN A 208 -9.93 -34.09 13.63
N MET A 209 -8.78 -33.47 13.36
CA MET A 209 -7.50 -34.19 13.23
C MET A 209 -7.05 -34.80 14.56
N LEU A 210 -7.19 -34.06 15.67
CA LEU A 210 -6.89 -34.58 17.02
C LEU A 210 -7.82 -35.73 17.40
N ASN A 211 -9.14 -35.61 17.19
CA ASN A 211 -10.07 -36.70 17.46
C ASN A 211 -9.77 -37.95 16.62
N LYS A 212 -9.36 -37.77 15.35
CA LYS A 212 -8.98 -38.89 14.49
C LYS A 212 -7.68 -39.54 14.97
N SER A 213 -6.71 -38.77 15.44
CA SER A 213 -5.48 -39.33 16.05
C SER A 213 -5.78 -40.04 17.37
N ASP A 214 -6.64 -39.47 18.22
CA ASP A 214 -7.04 -40.07 19.50
C ASP A 214 -7.80 -41.39 19.33
N GLN A 215 -8.64 -41.52 18.30
CA GLN A 215 -9.29 -42.78 17.92
C GLN A 215 -8.31 -43.85 17.39
N ASN A 216 -7.17 -43.44 16.81
CA ASN A 216 -6.15 -44.37 16.33
C ASN A 216 -5.19 -44.85 17.44
N ILE A 217 -5.09 -44.13 18.56
CA ILE A 217 -4.25 -44.49 19.71
C ILE A 217 -4.72 -45.75 20.47
N PRO A 218 -6.03 -46.00 20.75
CA PRO A 218 -6.47 -47.23 21.40
C PRO A 218 -6.25 -48.46 20.50
N LEU A 219 -6.27 -48.32 19.17
CA LEU A 219 -6.03 -49.40 18.21
C LEU A 219 -4.57 -49.90 18.22
N ILE A 220 -3.61 -49.05 18.61
CA ILE A 220 -2.19 -49.41 18.73
C ILE A 220 -1.88 -50.09 20.08
N LYS A 221 -2.69 -49.87 21.13
CA LYS A 221 -2.50 -50.52 22.45
C LYS A 221 -3.07 -51.95 22.53
N THR A 222 -3.78 -52.41 21.51
CA THR A 222 -4.44 -53.73 21.46
C THR A 222 -3.76 -54.75 20.53
N VAL A 223 -2.61 -54.42 19.95
CA VAL A 223 -1.74 -55.35 19.21
C VAL A 223 -0.45 -55.56 20.01
#